data_AF-A0A932VQ38-F1
#
_entry.id   AF-A0A932VQ38-F1
#
_cell.length_a   1.000
_cell.length_b   1.000
_cell.length_c   1.000
_cell.angle_alpha   90.00
_cell.angle_beta   90.00
_cell.angle_gamma   90.00
#
_symmetry.space_group_name_H-M   'P 1'
#
loop_
_entity.id
_entity.type
_entity.pdbx_description
1 polymer ?
#
loop_
_entity_poly.entity_id
_entity_poly.type
_entity_poly.pdbx_seq_one_letter_code
_entity_poly.pdbx_strand_id
1 'polypeptide(L)'
;MRNAAAKLGTLAFTPEDHQKIEHLKGTAEANPVGEEETLPDSRRAVVCGIEIAWFLMVDREDGIGQYRLFIKGDGCQPDLDVVQAMSVPFFGTNPYEIMPYPKDRCVIRVSSLFFPYES
;
A
#
# COMPACT_ATOMS: atom_id res chain seq x y z
N MET A 1 20.28 15.69 14.38
CA MET A 1 20.75 15.19 13.08
C MET A 1 19.82 15.73 12.00
N ARG A 2 20.39 16.27 10.93
CA ARG A 2 19.65 16.99 9.87
C ARG A 2 18.88 16.01 9.00
N ASN A 3 17.67 16.42 8.61
CA ASN A 3 16.78 15.74 7.67
C ASN A 3 17.59 15.09 6.55
N ALA A 4 17.64 13.76 6.56
CA ALA A 4 17.95 13.02 5.36
C ALA A 4 16.83 13.34 4.38
N ALA A 5 17.12 14.21 3.41
CA ALA A 5 16.39 14.24 2.17
C ALA A 5 16.50 12.84 1.59
N ALA A 6 15.51 12.00 1.89
CA ALA A 6 15.32 10.72 1.24
C ALA A 6 15.39 11.01 -0.26
N LYS A 7 16.34 10.39 -0.96
CA LYS A 7 16.46 10.51 -2.40
C LYS A 7 15.07 10.23 -2.99
N LEU A 8 14.50 11.21 -3.66
CA LEU A 8 13.37 10.99 -4.54
C LEU A 8 13.77 9.95 -5.59
N GLY A 9 13.33 8.71 -5.37
CA GLY A 9 12.94 7.71 -6.37
C GLY A 9 14.04 7.02 -7.18
N THR A 10 14.34 5.76 -6.84
CA THR A 10 14.88 4.74 -7.75
C THR A 10 13.81 4.19 -8.71
N LEU A 11 12.52 4.40 -8.41
CA LEU A 11 11.41 3.91 -9.23
C LEU A 11 10.92 5.01 -10.20
N ALA A 12 10.89 4.69 -11.49
CA ALA A 12 10.35 5.55 -12.53
C ALA A 12 8.93 5.08 -12.89
N PHE A 13 7.92 5.74 -12.33
CA PHE A 13 6.52 5.45 -12.63
C PHE A 13 6.16 5.92 -14.04
N THR A 14 5.65 5.00 -14.84
CA THR A 14 5.10 5.31 -16.16
C THR A 14 3.67 5.84 -16.03
N PRO A 15 3.12 6.49 -17.08
CA PRO A 15 1.69 6.84 -17.10
C PRO A 15 0.77 5.64 -16.88
N GLU A 16 1.15 4.45 -17.36
CA GLU A 16 0.40 3.21 -17.15
C GLU A 16 0.42 2.79 -15.67
N ASP A 17 1.56 2.94 -14.99
CA ASP A 17 1.66 2.69 -13.55
C ASP A 17 0.73 3.61 -12.76
N HIS A 18 0.68 4.90 -13.11
CA HIS A 18 -0.25 5.84 -12.49
C HIS A 18 -1.72 5.43 -12.67
N GLN A 19 -2.11 4.98 -13.87
CA GLN A 19 -3.46 4.48 -14.12
C GLN A 19 -3.79 3.23 -13.28
N LYS A 20 -2.85 2.30 -13.14
CA LYS A 20 -3.02 1.13 -12.26
C LYS A 20 -3.21 1.53 -10.80
N ILE A 21 -2.40 2.49 -10.32
CA ILE A 21 -2.50 3.00 -8.95
C ILE A 21 -3.87 3.68 -8.72
N GLU A 22 -4.31 4.54 -9.63
CA GLU A 22 -5.61 5.20 -9.55
C GLU A 22 -6.76 4.19 -9.56
N HIS A 23 -6.68 3.18 -10.43
CA HIS A 23 -7.67 2.11 -10.49
C HIS A 23 -7.74 1.30 -9.18
N LEU A 24 -6.58 0.97 -8.59
CA LEU A 24 -6.51 0.27 -7.31
C LEU A 24 -7.13 1.09 -6.18
N LYS A 25 -6.84 2.39 -6.13
CA LYS A 25 -7.44 3.30 -5.13
C LYS A 25 -8.95 3.34 -5.24
N GLY A 26 -9.48 3.59 -6.44
CA GLY A 26 -10.92 3.62 -6.67
C GLY A 26 -11.60 2.28 -6.35
N THR A 27 -10.94 1.16 -6.66
CA THR A 27 -11.46 -0.19 -6.34
C THR A 27 -11.52 -0.43 -4.84
N ALA A 28 -10.50 0.00 -4.08
CA ALA A 28 -10.45 -0.14 -2.63
C ALA A 28 -11.53 0.71 -1.94
N GLU A 29 -11.75 1.94 -2.39
CA GLU A 29 -12.78 2.83 -1.86
C GLU A 29 -14.19 2.32 -2.15
N ALA A 30 -14.45 1.82 -3.36
CA ALA A 30 -15.75 1.28 -3.75
C ALA A 30 -16.06 -0.06 -3.06
N ASN A 31 -15.04 -0.83 -2.69
CA ASN A 31 -15.19 -2.16 -2.10
C ASN A 31 -14.23 -2.32 -0.90
N PRO A 32 -14.53 -1.69 0.25
CA PRO A 32 -13.75 -1.90 1.45
C PRO A 32 -13.86 -3.36 1.93
N VAL A 33 -12.83 -3.83 2.62
CA VAL A 33 -12.77 -5.17 3.23
C VAL A 33 -12.90 -5.10 4.74
N GLY A 34 -13.56 -6.12 5.32
CA GLY A 34 -13.51 -6.35 6.76
C GLY A 34 -12.18 -6.96 7.20
N GLU A 35 -12.12 -7.45 8.44
CA GLU A 35 -10.89 -7.94 9.08
C GLU A 35 -10.21 -9.13 8.38
N GLU A 36 -10.93 -9.91 7.58
CA GLU A 36 -10.36 -11.09 6.89
C GLU A 36 -9.61 -10.72 5.60
N GLU A 37 -8.31 -10.46 5.74
CA GLU A 37 -7.35 -10.20 4.65
C GLU A 37 -7.07 -11.46 3.81
N THR A 38 -8.01 -11.82 2.93
CA THR A 38 -7.69 -12.62 1.74
C THR A 38 -7.54 -11.67 0.56
N LEU A 39 -6.35 -11.63 -0.07
CA LEU A 39 -5.99 -10.69 -1.12
C LEU A 39 -6.66 -11.09 -2.45
N PRO A 40 -7.79 -10.49 -2.88
CA PRO A 40 -8.40 -10.84 -4.15
C PRO A 40 -7.60 -10.23 -5.31
N ASP A 41 -7.60 -10.92 -6.45
CA ASP A 41 -6.76 -10.52 -7.60
C ASP A 41 -7.10 -9.14 -8.16
N SER A 42 -8.36 -8.70 -8.03
CA SER A 42 -8.81 -7.36 -8.46
C SER A 42 -8.15 -6.20 -7.71
N ARG A 43 -7.52 -6.47 -6.58
CA ARG A 43 -6.80 -5.46 -5.77
C ARG A 43 -5.30 -5.58 -5.88
N ARG A 44 -4.81 -6.35 -6.85
CA ARG A 44 -3.39 -6.54 -7.14
C ARG A 44 -3.02 -5.89 -8.45
N ALA A 45 -1.80 -5.37 -8.53
CA ALA A 45 -1.21 -4.93 -9.79
C ALA A 45 0.29 -5.15 -9.77
N VAL A 46 0.89 -5.12 -10.96
CA VAL A 46 2.34 -4.99 -11.10
C VAL A 46 2.63 -3.54 -11.50
N VAL A 47 3.34 -2.83 -10.64
CA VAL A 47 3.73 -1.42 -10.80
C VAL A 47 5.24 -1.33 -10.75
N CYS A 48 5.88 -0.73 -11.76
CA CYS A 48 7.34 -0.71 -11.88
C CYS A 48 8.00 -2.11 -11.76
N GLY A 49 7.31 -3.17 -12.22
CA GLY A 49 7.77 -4.55 -12.09
C GLY A 49 7.58 -5.19 -10.72
N ILE A 50 6.93 -4.50 -9.77
CA ILE A 50 6.73 -4.97 -8.39
C ILE A 50 5.25 -5.35 -8.19
N GLU A 51 5.00 -6.55 -7.68
CA GLU A 51 3.64 -6.98 -7.31
C GLU A 51 3.22 -6.23 -6.04
N ILE A 52 2.10 -5.51 -6.14
CA ILE A 52 1.51 -4.73 -5.05
C ILE A 52 0.04 -5.07 -4.88
N ALA A 53 -0.50 -4.78 -3.69
CA ALA A 53 -1.93 -4.83 -3.45
C ALA A 53 -2.39 -3.72 -2.50
N TRP A 54 -3.53 -3.08 -2.78
CA TRP A 54 -4.04 -1.92 -2.05
C TRP A 54 -5.45 -2.16 -1.50
N PHE A 55 -5.67 -1.79 -0.23
CA PHE A 55 -6.91 -2.07 0.49
C PHE A 55 -7.35 -0.88 1.31
N LEU A 56 -8.67 -0.75 1.45
CA LEU A 56 -9.31 -0.05 2.53
C LEU A 56 -9.91 -1.10 3.46
N MET A 57 -9.28 -1.31 4.62
CA MET A 57 -9.82 -2.11 5.71
C MET A 57 -10.82 -1.26 6.49
N VAL A 58 -12.00 -1.78 6.76
CA VAL A 58 -13.02 -1.12 7.56
C VAL A 58 -13.50 -2.09 8.63
N ASP A 59 -13.38 -1.66 9.87
CA ASP A 59 -14.17 -2.21 10.96
C ASP A 59 -15.48 -1.44 11.02
N ARG A 60 -16.57 -2.14 10.71
CA ARG A 60 -17.92 -1.57 10.67
C ARG A 60 -18.55 -1.45 12.06
N GLU A 61 -18.08 -2.22 13.04
CA GLU A 61 -18.58 -2.15 14.41
C GLU A 61 -18.08 -0.88 15.08
N ASP A 62 -16.78 -0.60 14.92
CA ASP A 62 -16.12 0.58 15.48
C ASP A 62 -16.17 1.80 14.56
N GLY A 63 -16.61 1.64 13.30
CA GLY A 63 -16.69 2.74 12.33
C GLY A 63 -15.32 3.32 12.00
N ILE A 64 -14.30 2.47 11.89
CA ILE A 64 -12.91 2.88 11.63
C ILE A 64 -12.38 2.26 10.35
N GLY A 65 -11.63 3.06 9.59
CA GLY A 65 -10.97 2.69 8.36
C GLY A 65 -9.45 2.74 8.49
N GLN A 66 -8.77 1.92 7.69
CA GLN A 66 -7.32 1.96 7.52
C GLN A 66 -6.94 1.55 6.10
N TYR A 67 -6.12 2.38 5.44
CA TYR A 67 -5.55 2.00 4.16
C TYR A 67 -4.32 1.11 4.37
N ARG A 68 -4.20 0.05 3.56
CA ARG A 68 -3.06 -0.88 3.59
C ARG A 68 -2.52 -1.13 2.18
N LEU A 69 -1.22 -0.97 2.02
CA LEU A 69 -0.46 -1.35 0.84
C LEU A 69 0.39 -2.57 1.18
N PHE A 70 0.33 -3.61 0.36
CA PHE A 70 1.22 -4.75 0.40
C PHE A 70 2.17 -4.65 -0.78
N ILE A 71 3.46 -4.83 -0.52
CA ILE A 71 4.52 -4.76 -1.52
C ILE A 71 5.30 -6.06 -1.44
N LYS A 72 5.29 -6.84 -2.51
CA LYS A 72 5.93 -8.15 -2.57
C LYS A 72 7.23 -8.08 -3.34
N GLY A 73 8.30 -8.57 -2.71
CA GLY A 73 9.60 -8.75 -3.35
C GLY A 73 9.71 -10.10 -4.05
N ASP A 74 10.70 -10.21 -4.94
CA ASP A 74 10.98 -11.44 -5.67
C ASP A 74 11.84 -12.39 -4.82
N GLY A 75 11.19 -13.32 -4.11
CA GLY A 75 11.86 -14.33 -3.29
C GLY A 75 12.48 -13.83 -1.97
N CYS A 76 12.52 -12.51 -1.75
CA CYS A 76 12.98 -11.84 -0.53
C CYS A 76 12.13 -10.61 -0.18
N GLN A 77 12.42 -9.94 0.95
CA GLN A 77 11.79 -8.66 1.27
C GLN A 77 12.27 -7.56 0.32
N PRO A 78 11.37 -6.68 -0.15
CA PRO A 78 11.76 -5.50 -0.90
C PRO A 78 12.58 -4.55 -0.04
N ASP A 79 13.57 -3.90 -0.65
CA ASP A 79 14.40 -2.89 0.01
C ASP A 79 13.57 -1.72 0.55
N LEU A 80 14.02 -1.12 1.66
CA LEU A 80 13.32 -0.01 2.31
C LEU A 80 13.10 1.19 1.37
N ASP A 81 14.09 1.52 0.53
CA ASP A 81 13.99 2.61 -0.45
C ASP A 81 12.89 2.35 -1.48
N VAL A 82 12.73 1.09 -1.91
CA VAL A 82 11.66 0.65 -2.83
C VAL A 82 10.31 0.76 -2.15
N VAL A 83 10.20 0.29 -0.90
CA VAL A 83 8.98 0.39 -0.10
C VAL A 83 8.56 1.85 0.08
N GLN A 84 9.49 2.73 0.44
CA GLN A 84 9.23 4.16 0.61
C GLN A 84 8.81 4.82 -0.70
N ALA A 85 9.53 4.57 -1.80
CA ALA A 85 9.21 5.13 -3.11
C ALA A 85 7.83 4.66 -3.62
N MET A 86 7.49 3.39 -3.42
CA MET A 86 6.18 2.83 -3.78
C MET A 86 5.06 3.34 -2.88
N SER A 87 5.34 3.70 -1.62
CA SER A 87 4.31 4.20 -0.69
C SER A 87 3.85 5.62 -1.02
N VAL A 88 4.73 6.48 -1.55
CA VAL A 88 4.43 7.88 -1.90
C VAL A 88 3.19 8.04 -2.79
N PRO A 89 3.03 7.35 -3.93
CA PRO A 89 1.87 7.54 -4.78
C PRO A 89 0.57 7.07 -4.11
N PHE A 90 0.61 6.18 -3.11
CA PHE A 90 -0.58 5.72 -2.40
C PHE A 90 -0.99 6.66 -1.28
N PHE A 91 -0.06 6.98 -0.37
CA PHE A 91 -0.35 7.72 0.84
C PHE A 91 -0.13 9.24 0.71
N GLY A 92 0.59 9.69 -0.33
CA GLY A 92 0.94 11.10 -0.52
C GLY A 92 1.79 11.60 0.64
N THR A 93 1.32 12.66 1.31
CA THR A 93 1.95 13.22 2.52
C THR A 93 1.40 12.64 3.82
N ASN A 94 0.45 11.71 3.76
CA ASN A 94 -0.14 11.12 4.95
C ASN A 94 0.87 10.21 5.67
N PRO A 95 0.92 10.23 7.01
CA PRO A 95 1.78 9.34 7.77
C PRO A 95 1.34 7.89 7.62
N TYR A 96 2.34 6.99 7.57
CA TYR A 96 2.14 5.56 7.46
C TYR A 96 3.20 4.79 8.25
N GLU A 97 2.88 3.55 8.59
CA GLU A 97 3.76 2.60 9.28
C GLU A 97 4.17 1.49 8.33
N ILE A 98 5.47 1.15 8.31
CA ILE A 98 6.02 0.04 7.52
C ILE A 98 6.28 -1.15 8.45
N MET A 99 5.69 -2.30 8.15
CA MET A 99 5.81 -3.53 8.93
C MET A 99 6.04 -4.75 8.05
N PRO A 100 6.77 -5.77 8.52
CA PRO A 100 6.78 -7.08 7.86
C PRO A 100 5.39 -7.70 7.88
N TYR A 101 5.02 -8.43 6.82
CA TYR A 101 3.79 -9.19 6.81
C TYR A 101 4.02 -10.59 7.40
N PRO A 102 3.35 -10.97 8.50
CA PRO A 102 3.67 -12.21 9.21
C PRO A 102 3.32 -13.49 8.42
N LYS A 103 2.41 -13.42 7.43
CA LYS A 103 2.02 -14.59 6.63
C LYS A 103 2.94 -14.85 5.43
N ASP A 104 3.71 -13.87 5.00
CA ASP A 104 4.66 -14.01 3.89
C ASP A 104 5.89 -13.13 4.14
N ARG A 105 7.04 -13.79 4.34
CA ARG A 105 8.31 -13.12 4.61
C ARG A 105 8.75 -12.20 3.48
N CYS A 106 8.30 -12.40 2.24
CA CYS A 106 8.68 -11.59 1.08
C CYS A 106 7.80 -10.35 0.91
N VAL A 107 6.84 -10.13 1.81
CA VAL A 107 5.87 -9.03 1.72
C VAL A 107 6.09 -8.04 2.85
N ILE A 108 6.08 -6.77 2.49
CA ILE A 108 6.01 -5.65 3.42
C ILE A 108 4.60 -5.07 3.37
N ARG A 109 4.02 -4.83 4.55
CA ARG A 109 2.75 -4.13 4.71
C ARG A 109 3.04 -2.70 5.14
N VAL A 110 2.47 -1.75 4.42
CA VAL A 110 2.47 -0.33 4.76
C VAL A 110 1.06 0.09 5.11
N SER A 111 0.85 0.68 6.28
CA SER A 111 -0.49 0.97 6.81
C SER A 111 -0.62 2.45 7.12
N SER A 112 -1.74 3.08 6.75
CA SER A 112 -2.05 4.43 7.24
C SER A 112 -2.36 4.42 8.73
N LEU A 113 -2.43 5.60 9.33
CA LEU A 113 -3.18 5.76 10.58
C LEU A 113 -4.66 5.37 10.39
N PHE A 114 -5.30 4.95 11.48
CA PHE A 114 -6.74 4.74 11.51
C PHE A 114 -7.47 6.07 11.35
N PHE A 115 -8.62 6.04 10.68
CA PHE A 115 -9.48 7.20 10.49
C PHE A 115 -10.95 6.82 10.69
N PRO A 116 -11.83 7.76 11.09
CA PRO A 116 -13.26 7.51 11.14
C PRO A 116 -13.80 7.14 9.75
N TYR A 117 -14.56 6.06 9.65
CA TYR A 117 -15.21 5.61 8.43
C TYR A 117 -16.72 5.71 8.59
N GLU A 118 -17.30 6.72 7.94
CA GLU A 118 -18.74 6.91 7.87
C GLU A 118 -19.24 6.32 6.54
N SER A 119 -20.06 5.28 6.61
CA SER A 119 -20.63 4.56 5.46
C SER A 119 -21.76 5.31 4.79
#